data_AF-A0A327K761-F1
#
_entry.id   AF-A0A327K761-F1
#
_cell.length_a   1.000
_cell.length_b   1.000
_cell.length_c   1.000
_cell.angle_alpha   90.00
_cell.angle_beta   90.00
_cell.angle_gamma   90.00
#
_symmetry.space_group_name_H-M   'P 1'
#
loop_
_entity.id
_entity.type
_entity.pdbx_description
1 polymer ?
#
loop_
_entity_poly.entity_id
_entity_poly.type
_entity_poly.pdbx_seq_one_letter_code
_entity_poly.pdbx_strand_id
1 'polypeptide(L)'
;MFWSGATGGALLLAALLAGDGPAATSGTDDRRPPAGTVAETAPRFVETAWPFAMDQWGLGRAFRCSAADCGSEITIFVRPKIGFCNCTTGVADDEEMDRVGDVDLLAPRFAPAEAGRGVAVGEMPGWMRAYALAGRSDPAGTVLAVAFSAQC
;
A
#
# COMPACT_ATOMS: atom_id res chain seq x y z
N MET A 1 41.64 -20.17 -29.88
CA MET A 1 40.37 -20.51 -30.55
C MET A 1 39.40 -19.41 -30.21
N PHE A 2 39.18 -18.53 -31.18
CA PHE A 2 38.30 -17.38 -31.07
C PHE A 2 36.85 -17.84 -31.21
N TRP A 3 35.97 -17.39 -30.32
CA TRP A 3 34.56 -17.28 -30.66
C TRP A 3 34.03 -15.93 -30.19
N SER A 4 33.95 -15.03 -31.16
CA SER A 4 33.13 -13.83 -31.16
C SER A 4 31.67 -14.25 -31.27
N GLY A 5 30.81 -13.70 -30.41
CA GLY A 5 29.35 -13.77 -30.53
C GLY A 5 28.80 -12.35 -30.43
N ALA A 6 28.28 -11.85 -31.55
CA ALA A 6 27.92 -10.47 -31.81
C ALA A 6 26.70 -9.97 -31.01
N THR A 7 26.84 -8.74 -30.53
CA THR A 7 25.94 -7.59 -30.60
C THR A 7 24.53 -7.78 -31.20
N GLY A 8 23.51 -7.32 -30.46
CA GLY A 8 22.18 -7.03 -30.97
C GLY A 8 21.61 -5.80 -30.26
N GLY A 9 22.03 -4.61 -30.67
CA GLY A 9 21.44 -3.35 -30.23
C GLY A 9 20.19 -3.01 -31.04
N ALA A 10 19.17 -2.49 -30.38
CA ALA A 10 18.05 -1.80 -31.02
C ALA A 10 18.10 -0.33 -30.61
N LEU A 11 18.85 0.49 -31.37
CA LEU A 11 18.70 1.94 -31.36
C LEU A 11 17.51 2.30 -32.24
N LEU A 12 16.46 2.85 -31.63
CA LEU A 12 15.37 3.51 -32.36
C LEU A 12 15.85 4.89 -32.81
N LEU A 13 16.22 5.00 -34.09
CA LEU A 13 16.45 6.26 -34.78
C LEU A 13 15.12 6.78 -35.35
N ALA A 14 14.54 7.80 -34.72
CA ALA A 14 13.48 8.59 -35.32
C ALA A 14 14.13 9.76 -36.09
N ALA A 15 14.05 9.70 -37.42
CA ALA A 15 14.45 10.79 -38.29
C ALA A 15 13.37 11.88 -38.27
N LEU A 16 13.74 13.12 -37.94
CA LEU A 16 12.94 14.30 -38.24
C LEU A 16 13.65 15.10 -39.33
N LEU A 17 12.91 15.39 -40.39
CA LEU A 17 13.34 16.15 -41.56
C LEU A 17 13.68 17.59 -41.13
N ALA A 18 14.91 18.01 -41.40
CA ALA A 18 15.30 19.41 -41.32
C ALA A 18 14.73 20.17 -42.52
N GLY A 19 13.82 21.11 -42.26
CA GLY A 19 13.43 22.16 -43.20
C GLY A 19 14.10 23.47 -42.77
N ASP A 20 15.01 23.98 -43.59
CA ASP A 20 15.61 25.30 -43.44
C ASP A 20 14.57 26.40 -43.73
N GLY A 21 14.28 27.23 -42.73
CA GLY A 21 13.45 28.43 -42.84
C GLY A 21 13.89 29.48 -41.81
N PRO A 22 13.84 30.78 -42.14
CA PRO A 22 14.63 31.80 -41.44
C PRO A 22 14.08 32.15 -40.05
N ALA A 23 15.02 32.57 -39.19
CA ALA A 23 14.80 32.99 -37.82
C ALA A 23 13.78 34.14 -37.68
N ALA A 24 12.79 33.97 -36.80
CA ALA A 24 12.04 35.07 -36.20
C ALA A 24 11.42 34.68 -34.84
N THR A 25 11.88 35.42 -33.82
CA THR A 25 11.21 35.84 -32.58
C THR A 25 10.62 34.78 -31.64
N SER A 26 11.24 34.72 -30.45
CA SER A 26 10.75 34.09 -29.23
C SER A 26 9.36 34.62 -28.84
N GLY A 27 8.34 33.78 -29.03
CA GLY A 27 7.07 33.86 -28.31
C GLY A 27 6.92 32.60 -27.48
N THR A 28 6.94 32.73 -26.15
CA THR A 28 6.62 31.63 -25.23
C THR A 28 5.13 31.32 -25.36
N ASP A 29 4.80 30.36 -26.24
CA ASP A 29 3.46 29.78 -26.35
C ASP A 29 3.22 28.93 -25.09
N ASP A 30 2.66 29.55 -24.06
CA ASP A 30 2.28 28.92 -22.79
C ASP A 30 0.96 28.14 -22.96
N ARG A 31 0.88 27.28 -23.98
CA ARG A 31 -0.17 26.27 -24.08
C ARG A 31 0.20 25.10 -23.17
N ARG A 32 -0.09 25.28 -21.89
CA ARG A 32 -0.36 24.17 -20.97
C ARG A 32 -1.35 23.23 -21.69
N PRO A 33 -0.98 21.98 -22.03
CA PRO A 33 -1.99 21.02 -22.46
C PRO A 33 -3.07 20.99 -21.38
N PRO A 34 -4.38 20.99 -21.73
CA PRO A 34 -5.42 20.94 -20.72
C PRO A 34 -5.06 19.79 -19.81
N ALA A 35 -4.96 20.06 -18.51
CA ALA A 35 -4.76 19.03 -17.53
C ALA A 35 -5.89 18.04 -17.79
N GLY A 36 -5.57 16.91 -18.42
CA GLY A 36 -6.53 15.85 -18.60
C GLY A 36 -7.06 15.58 -17.22
N THR A 37 -8.37 15.73 -17.04
CA THR A 37 -9.03 15.28 -15.83
C THR A 37 -8.87 13.77 -15.84
N VAL A 38 -7.72 13.28 -15.34
CA VAL A 38 -7.60 11.89 -14.95
C VAL A 38 -8.66 11.78 -13.87
N ALA A 39 -9.77 11.11 -14.20
CA ALA A 39 -10.80 10.85 -13.23
C ALA A 39 -10.10 10.19 -12.05
N GLU A 40 -10.08 10.88 -10.91
CA GLU A 40 -9.58 10.31 -9.67
C GLU A 40 -10.50 9.15 -9.33
N THR A 41 -10.08 7.96 -9.73
CA THR A 41 -10.83 6.75 -9.48
C THR A 41 -10.61 6.45 -8.01
N ALA A 42 -11.57 6.85 -7.18
CA ALA A 42 -11.54 6.51 -5.78
C ALA A 42 -11.44 4.98 -5.65
N PRO A 43 -10.58 4.46 -4.75
CA PRO A 43 -10.43 3.03 -4.56
C PRO A 43 -11.77 2.40 -4.19
N ARG A 44 -12.14 1.33 -4.90
CA ARG A 44 -13.42 0.64 -4.71
C ARG A 44 -13.23 -0.59 -3.81
N PHE A 45 -13.38 -0.38 -2.51
CA PHE A 45 -13.42 -1.48 -1.55
C PHE A 45 -14.81 -2.13 -1.53
N VAL A 46 -14.84 -3.45 -1.65
CA VAL A 46 -16.05 -4.27 -1.52
C VAL A 46 -15.90 -5.15 -0.29
N GLU A 47 -16.94 -5.22 0.54
CA GLU A 47 -16.97 -6.13 1.70
C GLU A 47 -17.03 -7.59 1.24
N THR A 48 -16.29 -8.45 1.90
CA THR A 48 -16.14 -9.88 1.62
C THR A 48 -16.33 -10.69 2.90
N ALA A 49 -16.45 -12.01 2.76
CA ALA A 49 -16.58 -12.90 3.92
C ALA A 49 -15.33 -12.84 4.80
N TRP A 50 -15.53 -12.70 6.12
CA TRP A 50 -14.47 -12.83 7.10
C TRP A 50 -13.88 -14.25 7.07
N PRO A 51 -12.58 -14.43 6.75
CA PRO A 51 -12.03 -15.76 6.47
C PRO A 51 -11.47 -16.47 7.71
N PHE A 52 -11.45 -15.82 8.88
CA PHE A 52 -10.85 -16.37 10.11
C PHE A 52 -11.91 -16.98 11.02
N ALA A 53 -11.51 -18.00 11.78
CA ALA A 53 -12.35 -18.58 12.80
C ALA A 53 -12.70 -17.55 13.89
N MET A 54 -13.83 -17.74 14.55
CA MET A 54 -14.23 -16.91 15.68
C MET A 54 -13.33 -17.20 16.89
N ASP A 55 -12.84 -16.14 17.53
CA ASP A 55 -12.10 -16.17 18.79
C ASP A 55 -12.83 -15.34 19.87
N GLN A 56 -12.15 -15.01 20.97
CA GLN A 56 -12.73 -14.22 22.06
C GLN A 56 -13.15 -12.80 21.67
N TRP A 57 -12.66 -12.27 20.53
CA TRP A 57 -13.00 -10.95 20.02
C TRP A 57 -14.13 -10.97 19.00
N GLY A 58 -14.63 -12.16 18.64
CA GLY A 58 -15.69 -12.32 17.64
C GLY A 58 -15.18 -12.16 16.20
N LEU A 59 -16.13 -11.89 15.29
CA LEU A 59 -15.83 -11.69 13.87
C LEU A 59 -15.47 -10.23 13.58
N GLY A 60 -14.57 -10.04 12.63
CA GLY A 60 -14.32 -8.73 12.03
C GLY A 60 -15.04 -8.55 10.69
N ARG A 61 -14.63 -7.52 9.95
CA ARG A 61 -15.05 -7.24 8.59
C ARG A 61 -13.86 -7.34 7.64
N ALA A 62 -14.08 -7.91 6.47
CA ALA A 62 -13.05 -8.05 5.45
C ALA A 62 -13.44 -7.23 4.22
N PHE A 63 -12.49 -6.51 3.64
CA PHE A 63 -12.68 -5.75 2.41
C PHE A 63 -11.63 -6.10 1.41
N ARG A 64 -12.01 -6.12 0.14
CA ARG A 64 -11.11 -6.33 -0.99
C ARG A 64 -11.23 -5.19 -1.98
N CYS A 65 -10.10 -4.68 -2.43
CA CYS A 65 -10.01 -3.84 -3.62
C CYS A 65 -9.24 -4.62 -4.69
N SER A 66 -9.82 -4.69 -5.89
CA SER A 66 -9.20 -5.42 -7.00
C SER A 66 -8.01 -4.65 -7.57
N ALA A 67 -7.10 -5.34 -8.26
CA ALA A 67 -6.01 -4.67 -8.97
C ALA A 67 -6.51 -3.71 -10.07
N ALA A 68 -7.70 -3.93 -10.62
CA ALA A 68 -8.30 -3.03 -11.60
C ALA A 68 -8.73 -1.68 -10.96
N ASP A 69 -9.11 -1.69 -9.68
CA ASP A 69 -9.59 -0.50 -8.97
C ASP A 69 -8.49 0.18 -8.14
N CYS A 70 -7.49 -0.57 -7.66
CA CYS A 70 -6.44 -0.08 -6.75
C CYS A 70 -5.01 -0.18 -7.33
N GLY A 71 -4.83 -0.64 -8.57
CA GLY A 71 -3.51 -0.88 -9.17
C GLY A 71 -2.75 -2.11 -8.62
N SER A 72 -3.19 -2.61 -7.47
CA SER A 72 -2.76 -3.87 -6.86
C SER A 72 -3.92 -4.46 -6.06
N GLU A 73 -3.88 -5.76 -5.80
CA GLU A 73 -4.88 -6.36 -4.92
C GLU A 73 -4.60 -5.96 -3.47
N ILE A 74 -5.59 -5.35 -2.82
CA ILE A 74 -5.51 -4.94 -1.41
C ILE A 74 -6.63 -5.63 -0.65
N THR A 75 -6.27 -6.31 0.44
CA THR A 75 -7.24 -6.89 1.38
C THR A 75 -7.07 -6.24 2.75
N ILE A 76 -8.16 -5.77 3.34
CA ILE A 76 -8.19 -5.12 4.66
C ILE A 76 -9.06 -5.95 5.59
N PHE A 77 -8.54 -6.23 6.79
CA PHE A 77 -9.28 -6.85 7.87
C PHE A 77 -9.43 -5.84 9.01
N VAL A 78 -10.67 -5.60 9.45
CA VAL A 78 -10.98 -4.66 10.53
C VAL A 78 -11.72 -5.40 11.62
N ARG A 79 -11.20 -5.37 12.85
CA ARG A 79 -11.82 -6.03 13.99
C ARG A 79 -11.80 -5.13 15.23
N PRO A 80 -12.95 -4.86 15.87
CA PRO A 80 -12.99 -4.16 17.14
C PRO A 80 -12.53 -5.06 18.28
N LYS A 81 -11.68 -4.54 19.19
CA LYS A 81 -11.27 -5.21 20.43
C LYS A 81 -11.72 -4.40 21.65
N ILE A 82 -13.02 -4.49 21.98
CA ILE A 82 -13.65 -3.71 23.04
C ILE A 82 -13.06 -4.14 24.40
N GLY A 83 -12.58 -3.16 25.18
CA GLY A 83 -12.01 -3.40 26.52
C GLY A 83 -10.56 -3.90 26.53
N PHE A 84 -9.86 -3.89 25.39
CA PHE A 84 -8.48 -4.41 25.31
C PHE A 84 -7.38 -3.34 25.26
N CYS A 85 -7.69 -2.13 24.81
CA CYS A 85 -6.72 -1.03 24.71
C CYS A 85 -6.33 -0.50 26.09
N ASN A 86 -5.08 -0.07 26.25
CA ASN A 86 -4.66 0.73 27.39
C ASN A 86 -5.30 2.12 27.33
N CYS A 87 -6.21 2.42 28.24
CA CYS A 87 -6.94 3.69 28.22
C CYS A 87 -6.15 4.92 28.70
N THR A 88 -4.97 4.73 29.28
CA THR A 88 -4.09 5.84 29.64
C THR A 88 -3.24 6.29 28.46
N THR A 89 -2.70 5.35 27.69
CA THR A 89 -1.73 5.64 26.62
C THR A 89 -2.25 5.38 25.21
N GLY A 90 -3.34 4.63 25.06
CA GLY A 90 -3.77 4.08 23.78
C GLY A 90 -2.75 3.10 23.20
N VAL A 91 -2.77 2.93 21.88
CA VAL A 91 -1.73 2.19 21.14
C VAL A 91 -0.56 3.14 20.87
N ALA A 92 0.41 3.15 21.78
CA ALA A 92 1.43 4.19 21.84
C ALA A 92 2.80 3.80 21.27
N ASP A 93 3.07 2.51 21.13
CA ASP A 93 4.38 1.99 20.75
C ASP A 93 4.29 0.60 20.10
N ASP A 94 5.45 0.06 19.74
CA ASP A 94 5.61 -1.26 19.13
C ASP A 94 5.15 -2.40 20.05
N GLU A 95 5.32 -2.28 21.38
CA GLU A 95 4.92 -3.33 22.33
C GLU A 95 3.40 -3.43 22.42
N GLU A 96 2.73 -2.29 22.54
CA GLU A 96 1.28 -2.23 22.55
C GLU A 96 0.71 -2.65 21.19
N MET A 97 1.34 -2.26 20.08
CA MET A 97 0.97 -2.71 18.73
C MET A 97 1.11 -4.24 18.56
N ASP A 98 2.20 -4.84 19.05
CA ASP A 98 2.42 -6.29 18.98
C ASP A 98 1.38 -7.05 19.82
N ARG A 99 0.91 -6.46 20.93
CA ARG A 99 -0.14 -7.03 21.79
C ARG A 99 -1.54 -6.93 21.16
N VAL A 100 -1.88 -5.80 20.53
CA VAL A 100 -3.24 -5.53 20.02
C VAL A 100 -3.44 -5.85 18.53
N GLY A 101 -2.38 -6.03 17.76
CA GLY A 101 -2.47 -6.47 16.37
C GLY A 101 -3.10 -7.85 16.21
N ASP A 102 -3.58 -8.15 15.00
CA ASP A 102 -4.14 -9.45 14.61
C ASP A 102 -3.28 -10.12 13.51
N VAL A 103 -1.97 -9.89 13.53
CA VAL A 103 -1.03 -10.39 12.50
C VAL A 103 -0.94 -11.91 12.52
N ASP A 104 -1.15 -12.51 13.69
CA ASP A 104 -1.19 -13.95 13.94
C ASP A 104 -2.33 -14.67 13.20
N LEU A 105 -3.44 -13.97 12.90
CA LEU A 105 -4.51 -14.52 12.05
C LEU A 105 -4.02 -14.79 10.61
N LEU A 106 -3.01 -14.04 10.15
CA LEU A 106 -2.52 -14.11 8.77
C LEU A 106 -1.42 -15.15 8.59
N ALA A 107 -0.56 -15.32 9.59
CA ALA A 107 0.49 -16.33 9.57
C ALA A 107 0.87 -16.74 10.99
N PRO A 108 1.16 -18.03 11.23
CA PRO A 108 1.60 -18.51 12.54
C PRO A 108 3.01 -18.01 12.92
N ARG A 109 3.75 -17.47 11.95
CA ARG A 109 5.10 -16.94 12.14
C ARG A 109 5.22 -15.63 11.37
N PHE A 110 5.57 -14.59 12.09
CA PHE A 110 5.83 -13.26 11.55
C PHE A 110 6.91 -12.58 12.39
N ALA A 111 7.53 -11.55 11.84
CA ALA A 111 8.49 -10.72 12.54
C ALA A 111 8.34 -9.26 12.11
N PRO A 112 8.66 -8.29 12.97
CA PRO A 112 8.73 -6.89 12.57
C PRO A 112 9.64 -6.71 11.36
N ALA A 113 9.12 -6.07 10.31
CA ALA A 113 9.91 -5.67 9.16
C ALA A 113 10.58 -4.30 9.37
N GLU A 114 9.95 -3.43 10.16
CA GLU A 114 10.44 -2.10 10.52
C GLU A 114 9.96 -1.70 11.92
N ALA A 115 10.58 -0.64 12.48
CA ALA A 115 10.04 0.03 13.65
C ALA A 115 8.68 0.65 13.32
N GLY A 116 7.73 0.58 14.23
CA GLY A 116 6.44 1.19 14.04
C GLY A 116 6.50 2.71 14.19
N ARG A 117 5.36 3.35 13.89
CA ARG A 117 5.19 4.79 13.96
C ARG A 117 3.77 5.15 14.37
N GLY A 118 3.63 6.35 14.94
CA GLY A 118 2.33 6.94 15.23
C GLY A 118 1.52 7.20 13.97
N VAL A 119 0.21 7.00 14.06
CA VAL A 119 -0.76 7.25 13.01
C VAL A 119 -2.06 7.79 13.61
N ALA A 120 -2.87 8.45 12.80
CA ALA A 120 -4.23 8.83 13.16
C ALA A 120 -5.21 8.30 12.11
N VAL A 121 -6.30 7.69 12.56
CA VAL A 121 -7.43 7.28 11.72
C VAL A 121 -8.63 8.15 12.09
N GLY A 122 -8.88 9.18 11.28
CA GLY A 122 -9.69 10.31 11.72
C GLY A 122 -9.08 10.93 12.99
N GLU A 123 -9.90 11.15 14.01
CA GLU A 123 -9.46 11.69 15.31
C GLU A 123 -8.91 10.61 16.27
N MET A 124 -8.75 9.36 15.81
CA MET A 124 -8.34 8.24 16.65
C MET A 124 -6.82 8.05 16.58
N PRO A 125 -6.07 8.39 17.64
CA PRO A 125 -4.64 8.15 17.68
C PRO A 125 -4.35 6.65 17.74
N GLY A 126 -3.22 6.26 17.18
CA GLY A 126 -2.80 4.88 17.16
C GLY A 126 -1.36 4.68 16.72
N TRP A 127 -1.05 3.43 16.45
CA TRP A 127 0.25 2.98 15.98
C TRP A 127 0.10 2.11 14.75
N MET A 128 1.11 2.12 13.91
CA MET A 128 1.21 1.24 12.75
C MET A 128 2.59 0.61 12.66
N ARG A 129 2.64 -0.64 12.20
CA ARG A 129 3.90 -1.37 12.03
C ARG A 129 3.79 -2.40 10.91
N ALA A 130 4.84 -2.54 10.12
CA ALA A 130 4.92 -3.58 9.09
C ALA A 130 5.58 -4.85 9.62
N TYR A 131 5.09 -6.01 9.18
CA TYR A 131 5.56 -7.33 9.58
C TYR A 131 5.83 -8.19 8.36
N ALA A 132 6.97 -8.87 8.34
CA ALA A 132 7.24 -9.92 7.39
C ALA A 132 6.52 -11.21 7.82
N LEU A 133 5.77 -11.83 6.92
CA LEU A 133 5.05 -13.08 7.14
C LEU A 133 5.88 -14.26 6.62
N ALA A 134 6.23 -15.21 7.49
CA ALA A 134 6.99 -16.37 7.08
C ALA A 134 6.09 -17.42 6.39
N GLY A 135 6.58 -18.03 5.30
CA GLY A 135 5.93 -19.18 4.66
C GLY A 135 4.79 -18.86 3.70
N ARG A 136 4.61 -17.58 3.30
CA ARG A 136 3.75 -17.24 2.15
C ARG A 136 4.58 -17.27 0.85
N SER A 137 4.07 -17.98 -0.16
CA SER A 137 4.74 -18.19 -1.45
C SER A 137 4.64 -17.01 -2.43
N ASP A 138 4.03 -15.90 -2.01
CA ASP A 138 3.81 -14.72 -2.84
C ASP A 138 4.84 -13.62 -2.46
N PRO A 139 5.43 -12.86 -3.40
CA PRO A 139 6.40 -11.80 -3.11
C PRO A 139 5.87 -10.66 -2.21
N ALA A 140 4.56 -10.64 -1.92
CA ALA A 140 3.89 -9.74 -0.99
C ALA A 140 4.05 -10.15 0.49
N GLY A 141 5.20 -10.69 0.89
CA GLY A 141 5.46 -11.26 2.21
C GLY A 141 5.45 -10.29 3.40
N THR A 142 4.81 -9.13 3.28
CA THR A 142 4.71 -8.11 4.32
C THR A 142 3.24 -7.71 4.52
N VAL A 143 2.82 -7.57 5.77
CA VAL A 143 1.53 -6.95 6.13
C VAL A 143 1.76 -5.68 6.93
N LEU A 144 0.88 -4.70 6.76
CA LEU A 144 0.82 -3.54 7.63
C LEU A 144 -0.30 -3.72 8.66
N ALA A 145 0.06 -3.74 9.93
CA ALA A 145 -0.93 -3.65 11.01
C ALA A 145 -1.11 -2.19 11.41
N VAL A 146 -2.36 -1.81 11.66
CA VAL A 146 -2.74 -0.50 12.16
C VAL A 146 -3.71 -0.73 13.30
N ALA A 147 -3.41 -0.15 14.47
CA ALA A 147 -4.30 -0.20 15.61
C ALA A 147 -4.45 1.21 16.20
N PHE A 148 -5.68 1.58 16.49
CA PHE A 148 -6.04 2.89 17.03
C PHE A 148 -7.11 2.72 18.09
N SER A 149 -7.14 3.66 19.02
CA SER A 149 -8.08 3.64 20.14
C SER A 149 -8.99 4.85 20.06
N ALA A 150 -10.27 4.64 20.39
CA ALA A 150 -11.26 5.69 20.53
C ALA A 150 -12.16 5.37 21.70
N GLN A 151 -12.56 6.41 22.44
CA GLN A 151 -13.58 6.32 23.49
C GLN A 151 -13.27 5.20 24.50
N CYS A 152 -12.15 5.38 25.20
CA CYS A 152 -12.03 4.94 26.58
C CYS A 152 -12.86 5.88 27.48
#